data_AF-A0A5K1BXT3-F1
#
_entry.id   AF-A0A5K1BXT3-F1
#
_cell.length_a   1.000
_cell.length_b   1.000
_cell.length_c   1.000
_cell.angle_alpha   90.00
_cell.angle_beta   90.00
_cell.angle_gamma   90.00
#
_symmetry.space_group_name_H-M   'P 1'
#
loop_
_entity.id
_entity.type
_entity.pdbx_description
1 polymer ?
#
loop_
_entity_poly.entity_id
_entity_poly.type
_entity_poly.pdbx_seq_one_letter_code
_entity_poly.pdbx_strand_id
1 'polypeptide(L)'
;KGKGWPVHLLAVACLSLAAKMEEPEVPNLVDLQIGEPRYIFEARTIQRMELLVMAKLKWRLWPVTPFSFISHFVKKLDTSSALSSNRLYSKAVQLILGANR
;
A
#
# COMPACT_ATOMS: atom_id res chain seq x y z
N LYS A 1 17.62 23.78 -4.55
CA LYS A 1 16.60 22.99 -3.82
C LYS A 1 15.52 22.57 -4.82
N GLY A 2 15.49 21.29 -5.21
CA GLY A 2 14.53 20.79 -6.20
C GLY A 2 13.10 20.91 -5.69
N LYS A 3 12.16 21.22 -6.59
CA LYS A 3 10.74 21.28 -6.23
C LYS A 3 10.30 19.89 -5.77
N GLY A 4 9.79 19.74 -4.54
CA GLY A 4 9.41 18.44 -3.95
C GLY A 4 8.09 17.87 -4.47
N TRP A 5 7.34 18.63 -5.28
CA TRP A 5 6.04 18.22 -5.81
C TRP A 5 6.05 16.95 -6.68
N PRO A 6 7.09 16.61 -7.48
CA PRO A 6 7.04 15.39 -8.31
C PRO A 6 7.03 14.12 -7.46
N VAL A 7 7.80 14.11 -6.37
CA VAL A 7 7.83 12.98 -5.42
C VAL A 7 6.50 12.89 -4.68
N HIS A 8 5.92 14.02 -4.29
CA HIS A 8 4.60 14.05 -3.66
C HIS A 8 3.51 13.51 -4.60
N LEU A 9 3.48 13.97 -5.84
CA LEU A 9 2.52 13.49 -6.85
C LEU A 9 2.70 11.99 -7.11
N LEU A 10 3.94 11.51 -7.19
CA LEU A 10 4.24 10.08 -7.34
C LEU A 10 3.70 9.28 -6.15
N ALA A 11 3.94 9.74 -4.91
CA ALA A 11 3.46 9.06 -3.71
C ALA A 11 1.93 8.98 -3.67
N VAL A 12 1.23 10.09 -3.96
CA VAL A 12 -0.24 10.15 -4.02
C VAL A 12 -0.78 9.19 -5.09
N ALA A 13 -0.16 9.17 -6.28
CA ALA A 13 -0.56 8.26 -7.35
C ALA A 13 -0.33 6.78 -6.98
N CYS A 14 0.79 6.45 -6.33
CA CYS A 14 1.05 5.09 -5.85
C CYS A 14 0.04 4.66 -4.78
N LEU A 15 -0.30 5.55 -3.84
CA LEU A 15 -1.29 5.26 -2.80
C LEU A 15 -2.69 5.07 -3.40
N SER A 16 -3.08 5.92 -4.35
CA SER A 16 -4.34 5.78 -5.09
C SER A 16 -4.42 4.48 -5.89
N LEU A 17 -3.32 4.07 -6.56
CA LEU A 17 -3.26 2.77 -7.21
C LEU A 17 -3.40 1.61 -6.23
N ALA A 18 -2.70 1.66 -5.09
CA ALA A 18 -2.80 0.62 -4.06
C ALA A 18 -4.23 0.52 -3.52
N ALA A 19 -4.86 1.65 -3.17
CA ALA A 19 -6.24 1.68 -2.70
C ALA A 19 -7.22 1.08 -3.74
N LYS A 20 -7.07 1.42 -5.02
CA LYS A 20 -7.91 0.85 -6.10
C LYS A 20 -7.72 -0.65 -6.31
N MET A 21 -6.57 -1.21 -5.92
CA MET A 21 -6.24 -2.63 -6.10
C MET A 21 -6.60 -3.48 -4.88
N GLU A 22 -6.51 -2.92 -3.66
CA GLU A 22 -6.57 -3.68 -2.41
C GLU A 22 -7.80 -3.35 -1.55
N GLU A 23 -8.42 -2.17 -1.73
CA GLU A 23 -9.57 -1.75 -0.92
C GLU A 23 -10.90 -2.01 -1.63
N PRO A 24 -11.93 -2.52 -0.92
CA PRO A 24 -13.26 -2.70 -1.49
C PRO A 24 -13.97 -1.37 -1.76
N GLU A 25 -13.72 -0.37 -0.93
CA GLU A 25 -14.22 1.00 -1.09
C GLU A 25 -13.04 1.96 -1.17
N VAL A 26 -12.85 2.56 -2.33
CA VAL A 26 -11.70 3.45 -2.59
C VAL A 26 -11.97 4.82 -1.97
N PRO A 27 -11.08 5.34 -1.09
CA PRO A 27 -11.20 6.70 -0.57
C PRO A 27 -11.14 7.77 -1.67
N ASN A 28 -11.67 8.97 -1.41
CA ASN A 28 -11.57 10.04 -2.39
C ASN A 28 -10.10 10.48 -2.59
N LEU A 29 -9.77 10.93 -3.80
CA LEU A 29 -8.42 11.43 -4.13
C LEU A 29 -7.99 12.64 -3.28
N VAL A 30 -8.94 13.40 -2.73
CA VAL A 30 -8.65 14.50 -1.80
C VAL A 30 -8.19 13.93 -0.45
N ASP A 31 -8.87 12.87 0.02
CA ASP A 31 -8.57 12.21 1.28
C ASP A 31 -7.24 11.46 1.24
N LEU A 32 -6.78 11.02 0.06
CA LEU A 32 -5.50 10.35 -0.13
C LEU A 32 -4.29 11.30 -0.13
N GLN A 33 -4.50 12.61 -0.22
CA GLN A 33 -3.43 13.61 -0.17
C GLN A 33 -3.10 13.99 1.28
N ILE A 34 -2.87 12.96 2.11
CA ILE A 34 -2.69 13.03 3.56
C ILE A 34 -1.35 13.68 3.92
N GLY A 35 -1.31 14.38 5.06
CA GLY A 35 -0.20 15.23 5.51
C GLY A 35 -0.59 16.71 5.39
N GLU A 36 0.20 17.63 5.91
CA GLU A 36 0.05 19.06 5.58
C GLU A 36 0.59 19.27 4.15
N PRO A 37 -0.25 19.13 3.11
CA PRO A 37 0.24 18.94 1.77
C PRO A 37 0.63 20.32 1.23
N ARG A 38 1.91 20.53 0.95
CA ARG A 38 2.36 21.77 0.28
C ARG A 38 1.75 21.96 -1.11
N TYR A 39 1.20 20.90 -1.69
CA TYR A 39 0.62 20.88 -3.03
C TYR A 39 -0.62 20.00 -3.02
N ILE A 40 -1.72 20.50 -3.56
CA ILE A 40 -2.93 19.73 -3.82
C ILE A 40 -3.04 19.54 -5.33
N PHE A 41 -3.20 18.30 -5.76
CA PHE A 41 -3.27 17.91 -7.15
C PHE A 41 -4.70 17.61 -7.57
N GLU A 42 -5.05 18.09 -8.75
CA GLU A 42 -6.32 17.74 -9.40
C GLU A 42 -6.36 16.25 -9.74
N ALA A 43 -7.57 15.68 -9.72
CA ALA A 43 -7.80 14.28 -10.07
C ALA A 43 -7.20 13.88 -11.42
N ARG A 44 -7.30 14.75 -12.44
CA ARG A 44 -6.74 14.51 -13.77
C ARG A 44 -5.22 14.39 -13.76
N THR A 45 -4.56 15.16 -12.89
CA THR A 45 -3.10 15.14 -12.75
C THR A 45 -2.65 13.85 -12.06
N ILE A 46 -3.38 13.44 -11.00
CA ILE A 46 -3.14 12.16 -10.32
C ILE A 46 -3.33 11.01 -11.31
N GLN A 47 -4.44 10.98 -12.05
CA GLN A 47 -4.73 9.93 -13.04
C GLN A 47 -3.63 9.79 -14.11
N ARG A 48 -3.07 10.90 -14.60
CA ARG A 48 -1.94 10.87 -15.55
C ARG A 48 -0.70 10.23 -14.92
N MET A 49 -0.41 10.55 -13.66
CA MET A 49 0.70 9.94 -12.94
C MET A 49 0.44 8.45 -12.68
N GLU A 50 -0.78 8.06 -12.32
CA GLU A 50 -1.16 6.64 -12.17
C GLU A 50 -0.86 5.86 -13.45
N LEU A 51 -1.29 6.36 -14.61
CA LEU A 51 -1.01 5.75 -15.91
C LEU A 51 0.49 5.61 -16.19
N LEU A 52 1.29 6.62 -15.83
CA LEU A 52 2.75 6.55 -15.95
C LEU A 52 3.36 5.49 -15.02
N VAL A 53 2.89 5.40 -13.77
CA VAL A 53 3.33 4.38 -12.80
C VAL A 53 2.99 2.99 -13.32
N MET A 54 1.75 2.75 -13.75
CA MET A 54 1.31 1.48 -14.33
C MET A 54 2.15 1.10 -15.55
N ALA A 55 2.36 2.04 -16.48
CA ALA A 55 3.20 1.81 -17.65
C ALA A 55 4.64 1.46 -17.27
N LYS A 56 5.23 2.17 -16.30
CA LYS A 56 6.60 1.93 -15.85
C LYS A 56 6.76 0.58 -15.14
N LEU A 57 5.75 0.17 -14.39
CA LEU A 57 5.66 -1.13 -13.73
C LEU A 57 5.20 -2.25 -14.68
N LYS A 58 4.91 -1.94 -15.95
CA LYS A 58 4.37 -2.89 -16.94
C LYS A 58 3.08 -3.57 -16.43
N TRP A 59 2.22 -2.80 -15.77
CA TRP A 59 0.96 -3.26 -15.17
C TRP A 59 1.12 -4.31 -14.07
N ARG A 60 2.34 -4.52 -13.56
CA ARG A 60 2.61 -5.44 -12.43
C ARG A 60 2.32 -4.75 -11.10
N LEU A 61 1.04 -4.48 -10.85
CA LEU A 61 0.55 -3.75 -9.66
C LEU A 61 0.27 -4.63 -8.44
N TRP A 62 0.35 -5.95 -8.60
CA TRP A 62 0.08 -6.90 -7.53
C TRP A 62 1.37 -7.65 -7.16
N PRO A 63 2.30 -6.99 -6.44
CA PRO A 63 3.49 -7.66 -5.96
C PRO A 63 3.09 -8.68 -4.88
N VAL A 64 3.71 -9.85 -4.91
CA VAL A 64 3.63 -10.77 -3.78
C VAL A 64 4.42 -10.14 -2.64
N THR A 65 3.74 -9.82 -1.55
CA THR A 65 4.37 -9.26 -0.35
C THR A 65 4.54 -10.37 0.71
N PRO A 66 5.42 -10.20 1.71
CA PRO A 66 5.50 -11.15 2.82
C PRO A 66 4.15 -11.36 3.52
N PHE A 67 3.26 -10.34 3.51
CA PHE A 67 1.92 -10.41 4.06
C PHE A 67 1.05 -11.48 3.39
N SER A 68 1.22 -11.71 2.08
CA SER A 68 0.49 -12.73 1.32
C SER A 68 0.69 -14.15 1.87
N PHE A 69 1.79 -14.40 2.58
CA PHE A 69 2.12 -15.72 3.12
C PHE A 69 1.74 -15.91 4.60
N ILE A 70 1.40 -14.85 5.34
CA ILE A 70 1.16 -14.94 6.79
C ILE A 70 0.06 -15.95 7.08
N SER A 71 -1.07 -15.88 6.38
CA SER A 71 -2.19 -16.80 6.58
C SER A 71 -1.83 -18.26 6.34
N HIS A 72 -0.93 -18.53 5.39
CA HIS A 72 -0.44 -19.89 5.13
C HIS A 72 0.42 -20.39 6.28
N PHE A 73 1.39 -19.59 6.73
CA PHE A 73 2.29 -19.96 7.81
C PHE A 73 1.59 -20.05 9.16
N VAL A 74 0.66 -19.14 9.47
CA VAL A 74 -0.14 -19.18 10.70
C VAL A 74 -0.92 -20.49 10.79
N LYS A 75 -1.60 -20.90 9.70
CA LYS A 75 -2.34 -22.18 9.66
C LYS A 75 -1.43 -23.41 9.82
N LYS A 76 -0.18 -23.33 9.36
CA LYS A 76 0.77 -24.45 9.43
C LYS A 76 1.46 -24.55 10.79
N LEU A 77 1.63 -23.42 11.48
CA LEU A 77 2.25 -23.33 12.81
C LEU A 77 1.24 -23.60 13.94
N ASP A 78 -0.05 -23.37 13.70
CA ASP A 78 -1.09 -23.54 14.70
C ASP A 78 -1.69 -24.95 14.64
N THR A 79 -1.27 -25.81 15.56
CA THR A 79 -1.81 -27.17 15.73
C THR A 79 -2.92 -27.27 16.79
N SER A 80 -3.35 -26.18 17.46
CA SER A 80 -4.24 -26.37 18.63
C SER A 80 -5.26 -25.27 18.99
N SER A 81 -5.22 -24.01 18.54
CA SER A 81 -6.31 -23.08 18.91
C SER A 81 -6.44 -21.80 18.04
N ALA A 82 -7.66 -21.27 17.84
CA ALA A 82 -7.85 -20.03 17.08
C ALA A 82 -7.25 -18.76 17.74
N LEU A 83 -7.09 -18.77 19.07
CA LEU A 83 -6.55 -17.63 19.83
C LEU A 83 -5.03 -17.47 19.64
N SER A 84 -4.30 -18.55 19.37
CA SER A 84 -2.88 -18.51 19.00
C SER A 84 -2.67 -17.93 17.60
N SER A 85 -3.56 -18.24 16.65
CA SER A 85 -3.47 -17.78 15.27
C SER A 85 -3.47 -16.26 15.14
N ASN A 86 -4.37 -15.56 15.85
CA ASN A 86 -4.44 -14.10 15.81
C ASN A 86 -3.20 -13.43 16.41
N ARG A 87 -2.62 -14.02 17.47
CA ARG A 87 -1.37 -13.53 18.08
C ARG A 87 -0.19 -13.72 17.13
N LEU A 88 -0.09 -14.87 16.46
CA LEU A 88 0.94 -15.15 15.47
C LEU A 88 0.83 -14.22 14.27
N TYR A 89 -0.39 -13.99 13.77
CA TYR A 89 -0.65 -13.06 12.68
C TYR A 89 -0.18 -11.64 13.04
N SER A 90 -0.63 -11.12 14.19
CA SER A 90 -0.23 -9.79 14.67
C SER A 90 1.28 -9.69 14.85
N LYS A 91 1.92 -10.71 15.44
CA LYS A 91 3.38 -10.72 15.63
C LYS A 91 4.13 -10.76 14.30
N ALA A 92 3.66 -11.52 13.32
CA ALA A 92 4.24 -11.58 11.98
C ALA A 92 4.15 -10.23 11.28
N VAL A 93 2.99 -9.57 11.34
CA VAL A 93 2.80 -8.20 10.80
C VAL A 93 3.80 -7.24 11.42
N GLN A 94 3.96 -7.24 12.75
CA GLN A 94 4.90 -6.36 13.44
C GLN A 94 6.36 -6.62 13.04
N LEU A 95 6.74 -7.89 12.85
CA LEU A 95 8.09 -8.25 12.40
C LEU A 95 8.35 -7.79 10.96
N ILE A 96 7.39 -7.97 10.05
CA ILE A 96 7.52 -7.53 8.65
C ILE A 96 7.62 -6.01 8.58
N LEU A 97 6.80 -5.28 9.34
CA LEU A 97 6.88 -3.82 9.41
C LEU A 97 8.20 -3.34 10.04
N GLY A 98 8.71 -4.04 11.06
CA GLY A 98 9.98 -3.72 11.71
C GLY A 98 11.22 -4.00 10.87
N ALA A 99 11.17 -4.97 9.96
CA ALA A 99 12.28 -5.31 9.06
C ALA A 99 12.45 -4.34 7.89
N ASN A 100 11.40 -3.60 7.52
CA ASN A 100 11.41 -2.61 6.43
C ASN A 100 11.70 -1.18 6.93
N ARG A 101 12.30 -1.04 8.12
CA ARG A 101 12.73 0.23 8.72
C ARG A 101 14.22 0.43 8.54
#